data_AF-A0A1H8DNS8-F1
#
_entry.id   AF-A0A1H8DNS8-F1
#
_cell.length_a   1.000
_cell.length_b   1.000
_cell.length_c   1.000
_cell.angle_alpha   90.00
_cell.angle_beta   90.00
_cell.angle_gamma   90.00
#
_symmetry.space_group_name_H-M   'P 1'
#
loop_
_entity.id
_entity.type
_entity.pdbx_description
1 polymer ?
#
loop_
_entity_poly.entity_id
_entity_poly.type
_entity_poly.pdbx_seq_one_letter_code
_entity_poly.pdbx_strand_id
1 'polypeptide(L)'
;MTTPYSAAGFFGKFPTHGDFVARRLPAAFLQSWDAWLQAGMADSRDRLGDAWLPVYLNSPIWRFALDGGVCGPQAWGGVLMPSVDRVGRYFPLTIAAGLDGMAADGSGCGRPSAAWYASLEAMALAALGEEFSPHAFDASLLALAPARAEDDVLGGLSGRALFWLGDDRPPAHPSLVVSARSLVPFVFTELLLADVRN
;
A
#
# COMPACT_ATOMS: atom_id res chain seq x y z
N MET A 1 -24.72 -8.92 4.07
CA MET A 1 -23.29 -9.15 4.34
C MET A 1 -22.57 -9.07 3.01
N THR A 2 -21.85 -7.98 2.75
CA THR A 2 -20.97 -7.86 1.58
C THR A 2 -19.79 -8.80 1.77
N THR A 3 -19.54 -9.69 0.81
CA THR A 3 -18.35 -10.54 0.83
C THR A 3 -17.12 -9.64 0.82
N PRO A 4 -16.20 -9.82 1.77
CA PRO A 4 -14.99 -9.02 1.85
C PRO A 4 -14.09 -9.27 0.63
N TYR A 5 -13.36 -8.23 0.21
CA TYR A 5 -12.41 -8.31 -0.90
C TYR A 5 -11.08 -8.96 -0.45
N SER A 6 -11.14 -10.15 0.17
CA SER A 6 -10.01 -10.78 0.85
C SER A 6 -8.92 -11.30 -0.09
N ALA A 7 -9.23 -11.43 -1.39
CA ALA A 7 -8.25 -11.72 -2.44
C ALA A 7 -7.55 -10.42 -2.88
N ALA A 8 -6.23 -10.44 -2.94
CA ALA A 8 -5.44 -9.26 -3.30
C ALA A 8 -5.72 -8.78 -4.74
N GLY A 9 -5.87 -7.47 -4.88
CA GLY A 9 -5.91 -6.73 -6.12
C GLY A 9 -4.73 -5.79 -6.25
N PHE A 10 -4.66 -5.07 -7.37
CA PHE A 10 -3.59 -4.10 -7.62
C PHE A 10 -4.08 -2.90 -8.41
N PHE A 11 -3.37 -1.78 -8.25
CA PHE A 11 -3.59 -0.53 -8.95
C PHE A 11 -2.28 0.22 -9.11
N GLY A 12 -2.04 0.81 -10.29
CA GLY A 12 -0.92 1.70 -10.50
C GLY A 12 -0.33 1.60 -11.89
N LYS A 13 0.95 1.98 -12.00
CA LYS A 13 1.73 1.91 -13.24
C LYS A 13 2.71 0.74 -13.21
N PHE A 14 3.00 0.24 -14.41
CA PHE A 14 3.91 -0.87 -14.66
C PHE A 14 4.84 -0.47 -15.81
N PRO A 15 6.15 -0.80 -15.75
CA PRO A 15 7.11 -0.38 -16.78
C PRO A 15 6.76 -0.83 -18.19
N THR A 16 5.99 -1.93 -18.34
CA THR A 16 5.60 -2.49 -19.63
C THR A 16 4.31 -1.91 -20.20
N HIS A 17 3.51 -1.19 -19.40
CA HIS A 17 2.18 -0.71 -19.79
C HIS A 17 2.17 0.81 -19.91
N GLY A 18 1.42 1.34 -20.89
CA GLY A 18 1.28 2.79 -21.06
C GLY A 18 0.34 3.41 -20.04
N ASP A 19 -0.78 2.77 -19.74
CA ASP A 19 -1.84 3.31 -18.89
C ASP A 19 -1.87 2.68 -17.50
N PHE A 20 -2.74 3.21 -16.63
CA PHE A 20 -3.02 2.60 -15.33
C PHE A 20 -3.64 1.22 -15.51
N VAL A 21 -3.22 0.28 -14.67
CA VAL A 21 -3.84 -1.05 -14.60
C VAL A 21 -4.45 -1.22 -13.22
N ALA A 22 -5.70 -1.67 -13.17
CA ALA A 22 -6.43 -1.94 -11.95
C ALA A 22 -7.13 -3.31 -12.01
N ARG A 23 -7.03 -4.11 -10.95
CA ARG A 23 -7.73 -5.40 -10.80
C ARG A 23 -8.15 -5.61 -9.36
N ARG A 24 -9.36 -6.16 -9.15
CA ARG A 24 -9.93 -6.58 -7.85
C ARG A 24 -9.93 -5.53 -6.73
N LEU A 25 -9.79 -4.25 -7.05
CA LEU A 25 -9.96 -3.16 -6.10
C LEU A 25 -11.29 -2.45 -6.39
N PRO A 26 -12.22 -2.36 -5.41
CA PRO A 26 -13.51 -1.73 -5.61
C PRO A 26 -13.38 -0.22 -5.77
N ALA A 27 -14.35 0.39 -6.47
CA ALA A 27 -14.36 1.83 -6.73
C ALA A 27 -14.27 2.67 -5.45
N ALA A 28 -14.90 2.24 -4.35
CA ALA A 28 -14.86 2.93 -3.07
C ALA A 28 -13.43 3.04 -2.49
N PHE A 29 -12.60 1.99 -2.67
CA PHE A 29 -11.19 2.04 -2.28
C PHE A 29 -10.41 2.93 -3.25
N LEU A 30 -10.54 2.67 -4.56
CA LEU A 30 -9.75 3.35 -5.59
C LEU A 30 -9.96 4.86 -5.60
N GLN A 31 -11.18 5.36 -5.39
CA GLN A 31 -11.44 6.81 -5.41
C GLN A 31 -10.64 7.54 -4.34
N SER A 32 -10.68 7.08 -3.08
CA SER A 32 -9.93 7.69 -1.99
C SER A 32 -8.42 7.50 -2.14
N TRP A 33 -8.02 6.29 -2.54
CA TRP A 33 -6.61 5.93 -2.65
C TRP A 33 -5.90 6.65 -3.81
N ASP A 34 -6.50 6.66 -5.00
CA ASP A 34 -5.96 7.35 -6.18
C ASP A 34 -5.91 8.86 -5.96
N ALA A 35 -6.96 9.47 -5.41
CA ALA A 35 -6.96 10.90 -5.09
C ALA A 35 -5.84 11.28 -4.11
N TRP A 36 -5.61 10.45 -3.08
CA TRP A 36 -4.51 10.65 -2.14
C TRP A 36 -3.14 10.51 -2.83
N LEU A 37 -2.92 9.46 -3.62
CA LEU A 37 -1.66 9.26 -4.35
C LEU A 37 -1.37 10.41 -5.32
N GLN A 38 -2.36 10.85 -6.10
CA GLN A 38 -2.19 11.97 -7.03
C GLN A 38 -1.82 13.26 -6.28
N ALA A 39 -2.51 13.57 -5.19
CA ALA A 39 -2.24 14.76 -4.40
C ALA A 39 -0.87 14.67 -3.69
N GLY A 40 -0.51 13.51 -3.16
CA GLY A 40 0.80 13.27 -2.55
C GLY A 40 1.96 13.34 -3.55
N MET A 41 1.76 12.82 -4.76
CA MET A 41 2.72 12.94 -5.86
C MET A 41 2.91 14.40 -6.31
N ALA A 42 1.87 15.23 -6.26
CA ALA A 42 1.97 16.66 -6.52
C ALA A 42 2.68 17.40 -5.39
N ASP A 43 2.22 17.25 -4.14
CA ASP A 43 2.80 17.90 -2.95
C ASP A 43 4.28 17.55 -2.77
N SER A 44 4.65 16.28 -2.95
CA SER A 44 6.05 15.86 -2.85
C SER A 44 6.94 16.47 -3.93
N ARG A 45 6.45 16.59 -5.17
CA ARG A 45 7.20 17.26 -6.27
C ARG A 45 7.44 18.72 -5.94
N ASP A 46 6.40 19.42 -5.49
CA ASP A 46 6.48 20.84 -5.14
C ASP A 46 7.46 21.09 -3.99
N ARG A 47 7.50 20.18 -3.00
CA ARG A 47 8.37 20.30 -1.82
C ARG A 47 9.82 19.91 -2.09
N LEU A 48 10.04 18.84 -2.84
CA LEU A 48 11.38 18.27 -3.05
C LEU A 48 12.09 18.85 -4.26
N GLY A 49 11.37 19.46 -5.21
CA GLY A 49 11.94 20.04 -6.42
C GLY A 49 12.81 19.04 -7.17
N ASP A 50 14.04 19.44 -7.51
CA ASP A 50 15.00 18.61 -8.25
C ASP A 50 15.40 17.32 -7.51
N ALA A 51 15.29 17.30 -6.17
CA ALA A 51 15.56 16.10 -5.38
C ALA A 51 14.43 15.06 -5.45
N TRP A 52 13.25 15.42 -5.98
CA TRP A 52 12.08 14.56 -5.97
C TRP A 52 12.32 13.22 -6.66
N LEU A 53 12.87 13.23 -7.87
CA LEU A 53 12.99 12.01 -8.67
C LEU A 53 13.96 10.98 -8.04
N PRO A 54 15.18 11.37 -7.61
CA PRO A 54 16.06 10.46 -6.86
C PRO A 54 15.40 9.91 -5.60
N VAL A 55 14.70 10.74 -4.82
CA VAL A 55 14.03 10.31 -3.59
C VAL A 55 12.90 9.33 -3.89
N TYR A 56 12.06 9.62 -4.89
CA TYR A 56 10.96 8.75 -5.30
C TYR A 56 11.47 7.38 -5.78
N LEU A 57 12.49 7.35 -6.65
CA LEU A 57 13.01 6.10 -7.21
C LEU A 57 13.75 5.23 -6.19
N ASN A 58 14.30 5.82 -5.13
CA ASN A 58 14.97 5.09 -4.05
C ASN A 58 14.08 4.89 -2.82
N SER A 59 12.81 5.30 -2.87
CA SER A 59 11.88 5.07 -1.78
C SER A 59 11.60 3.56 -1.66
N PRO A 60 11.52 3.02 -0.42
CA PRO A 60 11.34 1.59 -0.20
C PRO A 60 9.92 1.14 -0.55
N ILE A 61 9.70 -0.17 -0.48
CA ILE A 61 8.34 -0.72 -0.47
C ILE A 61 7.76 -0.52 0.93
N TRP A 62 6.65 0.20 0.99
CA TRP A 62 5.92 0.45 2.22
C TRP A 62 4.83 -0.58 2.41
N ARG A 63 4.87 -1.31 3.53
CA ARG A 63 3.71 -2.07 4.01
C ARG A 63 2.71 -1.08 4.58
N PHE A 64 1.42 -1.34 4.42
CA PHE A 64 0.38 -0.51 5.01
C PHE A 64 -0.80 -1.32 5.54
N ALA A 65 -1.49 -0.74 6.52
CA ALA A 65 -2.77 -1.18 7.01
C ALA A 65 -3.66 0.04 7.27
N LEU A 66 -4.89 0.00 6.77
CA LEU A 66 -5.88 1.07 6.85
C LEU A 66 -7.10 0.53 7.58
N ASP A 67 -7.59 1.27 8.58
CA ASP A 67 -8.86 0.92 9.21
C ASP A 67 -10.05 1.16 8.28
N GLY A 68 -11.18 0.54 8.63
CA GLY A 68 -12.47 0.91 8.06
C GLY A 68 -12.74 2.41 8.24
N GLY A 69 -13.20 3.04 7.17
CA GLY A 69 -13.47 4.48 7.10
C GLY A 69 -12.36 5.30 6.45
N VAL A 70 -11.15 4.77 6.27
CA VAL A 70 -10.05 5.48 5.60
C VAL A 70 -10.20 5.46 4.08
N CYS A 71 -10.37 4.27 3.49
CA CYS A 71 -10.58 4.05 2.05
C CYS A 71 -11.88 3.27 1.81
N GLY A 72 -12.99 3.84 2.28
CA GLY A 72 -14.28 3.17 2.34
C GLY A 72 -14.48 2.37 3.62
N PRO A 73 -15.61 1.66 3.77
CA PRO A 73 -16.03 1.08 5.05
C PRO A 73 -15.21 -0.15 5.50
N GLN A 74 -14.47 -0.76 4.58
CA GLN A 74 -13.67 -1.96 4.85
C GLN A 74 -12.24 -1.57 5.24
N ALA A 75 -11.62 -2.36 6.12
CA ALA A 75 -10.19 -2.28 6.36
C ALA A 75 -9.39 -2.88 5.18
N TRP A 76 -8.18 -2.37 4.99
CA TRP A 76 -7.30 -2.76 3.88
C TRP A 76 -5.87 -2.97 4.38
N GLY A 77 -5.20 -3.97 3.84
CA GLY A 77 -3.76 -4.16 4.03
C GLY A 77 -3.08 -4.34 2.67
N GLY A 78 -1.81 -3.98 2.57
CA GLY A 78 -1.11 -4.07 1.31
C GLY A 78 0.29 -3.49 1.29
N VAL A 79 0.82 -3.32 0.09
CA VAL A 79 2.11 -2.67 -0.15
C VAL A 79 2.00 -1.56 -1.19
N LEU A 80 2.82 -0.53 -1.02
CA LEU A 80 2.97 0.61 -1.91
C LEU A 80 4.44 0.72 -2.32
N MET A 81 4.70 0.72 -3.62
CA MET A 81 6.05 0.77 -4.17
C MET A 81 6.16 1.85 -5.25
N PRO A 82 7.26 2.61 -5.32
CA PRO A 82 7.52 3.49 -6.46
C PRO A 82 7.50 2.72 -7.78
N SER A 83 6.83 3.30 -8.79
CA SER A 83 6.76 2.70 -10.13
C SER A 83 6.70 3.77 -11.22
N VAL A 84 6.74 3.32 -12.47
CA VAL A 84 6.76 4.11 -13.70
C VAL A 84 6.02 3.35 -14.80
N ASP A 85 5.43 4.06 -15.75
CA ASP A 85 4.89 3.44 -16.97
C ASP A 85 5.92 3.34 -18.11
N ARG A 86 5.52 2.68 -19.20
CA ARG A 86 6.35 2.50 -20.41
C ARG A 86 6.83 3.79 -21.05
N VAL A 87 6.16 4.92 -20.81
CA VAL A 87 6.51 6.21 -21.39
C VAL A 87 7.19 7.15 -20.40
N GLY A 88 7.54 6.66 -19.20
CA GLY A 88 8.31 7.41 -18.21
C GLY A 88 7.48 8.27 -17.25
N ARG A 89 6.15 8.10 -17.18
CA ARG A 89 5.32 8.83 -16.20
C ARG A 89 5.33 8.07 -14.87
N TYR A 90 5.83 8.72 -13.83
CA TYR A 90 5.93 8.14 -12.50
C TYR A 90 4.60 8.13 -11.75
N PHE A 91 4.22 6.96 -11.25
CA PHE A 91 3.10 6.77 -10.32
C PHE A 91 3.29 5.44 -9.58
N PRO A 92 2.99 5.35 -8.28
CA PRO A 92 3.23 4.14 -7.50
C PRO A 92 2.45 2.90 -7.98
N LEU A 93 2.98 1.72 -7.68
CA LEU A 93 2.25 0.46 -7.69
C LEU A 93 1.70 0.18 -6.29
N THR A 94 0.41 -0.14 -6.21
CA THR A 94 -0.27 -0.62 -5.00
C THR A 94 -0.72 -2.06 -5.21
N ILE A 95 -0.47 -2.93 -4.23
CA ILE A 95 -1.12 -4.24 -4.09
C ILE A 95 -1.89 -4.19 -2.77
N ALA A 96 -3.18 -4.53 -2.78
CA ALA A 96 -4.02 -4.42 -1.59
C ALA A 96 -5.05 -5.55 -1.51
N ALA A 97 -5.37 -5.97 -0.29
CA ALA A 97 -6.46 -6.89 0.00
C ALA A 97 -7.33 -6.33 1.13
N GLY A 98 -8.60 -6.69 1.09
CA GLY A 98 -9.51 -6.48 2.20
C GLY A 98 -9.11 -7.31 3.40
N LEU A 99 -9.16 -6.71 4.58
CA LEU A 99 -8.88 -7.42 5.83
C LEU A 99 -10.17 -7.94 6.45
N ASP A 100 -10.18 -9.25 6.71
CA ASP A 100 -11.23 -9.91 7.46
C ASP A 100 -10.92 -9.87 8.95
N GLY A 101 -11.91 -9.49 9.78
CA GLY A 101 -11.79 -9.53 11.24
C GLY A 101 -11.72 -8.16 11.89
N MET A 102 -12.77 -7.35 11.74
CA MET A 102 -13.03 -6.31 12.74
C MET A 102 -13.13 -6.97 14.11
N ALA A 103 -12.30 -6.54 15.07
CA ALA A 103 -12.43 -7.00 16.44
C ALA A 103 -13.85 -6.66 16.95
N ALA A 104 -14.52 -7.64 17.55
CA ALA A 104 -15.91 -7.52 17.99
C ALA A 104 -16.10 -6.41 19.06
N ASP A 105 -15.02 -6.00 19.72
CA ASP A 105 -14.97 -4.95 20.73
C ASP A 105 -14.76 -3.54 20.16
N GLY A 106 -14.68 -3.39 18.83
CA GLY A 106 -14.46 -2.11 18.17
C GLY A 106 -13.04 -1.57 18.28
N SER A 107 -12.08 -2.40 18.72
CA SER A 107 -10.67 -2.01 18.81
C SER A 107 -9.99 -1.83 17.43
N GLY A 108 -10.66 -2.20 16.34
CA GLY A 108 -10.20 -2.02 14.95
C GLY A 108 -9.85 -3.36 14.30
N CYS A 109 -9.21 -3.31 13.13
CA CYS A 109 -8.68 -4.50 12.46
C CYS A 109 -7.28 -4.81 12.97
N GLY A 110 -6.98 -6.09 13.17
CA GLY A 110 -5.61 -6.57 13.30
C GLY A 110 -4.84 -6.51 11.97
N ARG A 111 -3.52 -6.69 12.03
CA ARG A 111 -2.66 -6.71 10.83
C ARG A 111 -2.44 -8.16 10.36
N PRO A 112 -2.36 -8.43 9.04
CA PRO A 112 -1.87 -9.71 8.54
C PRO A 112 -0.43 -10.01 8.95
N SER A 113 -0.03 -11.29 8.91
CA SER A 113 1.36 -11.69 9.17
C SER A 113 2.37 -11.09 8.20
N ALA A 114 3.62 -10.89 8.61
CA ALA A 114 4.67 -10.43 7.70
C ALA A 114 4.97 -11.43 6.60
N ALA A 115 4.71 -12.73 6.79
CA ALA A 115 4.86 -13.69 5.69
C ALA A 115 3.93 -13.33 4.52
N TRP A 116 2.73 -12.84 4.81
CA TRP A 116 1.81 -12.33 3.80
C TRP A 116 2.34 -11.04 3.16
N TYR A 117 2.80 -10.07 3.95
CA TYR A 117 3.39 -8.83 3.41
C TYR A 117 4.66 -9.08 2.59
N ALA A 118 5.55 -9.96 3.03
CA ALA A 118 6.76 -10.35 2.31
C ALA A 118 6.43 -10.98 0.95
N SER A 119 5.35 -11.75 0.89
CA SER A 119 4.84 -12.27 -0.38
C SER A 119 4.38 -11.14 -1.31
N LEU A 120 3.68 -10.13 -0.78
CA LEU A 120 3.29 -8.96 -1.58
C LEU A 120 4.47 -8.11 -2.04
N GLU A 121 5.49 -7.91 -1.20
CA GLU A 121 6.72 -7.19 -1.56
C GLU A 121 7.46 -7.89 -2.69
N ALA A 122 7.64 -9.21 -2.59
CA ALA A 122 8.27 -10.00 -3.65
C ALA A 122 7.50 -9.90 -4.97
N MET A 123 6.16 -9.91 -4.91
CA MET A 123 5.32 -9.72 -6.07
C MET A 123 5.41 -8.30 -6.65
N ALA A 124 5.41 -7.26 -5.81
CA ALA A 124 5.58 -5.88 -6.26
C ALA A 124 6.92 -5.72 -7.00
N LEU A 125 8.02 -6.25 -6.45
CA LEU A 125 9.32 -6.24 -7.11
C LEU A 125 9.30 -6.96 -8.46
N ALA A 126 8.69 -8.14 -8.52
CA ALA A 126 8.57 -8.92 -9.76
C ALA A 126 7.78 -8.15 -10.84
N ALA A 127 6.87 -7.26 -10.45
CA ALA A 127 6.08 -6.46 -11.38
C ALA A 127 6.87 -5.36 -12.11
N LEU A 128 8.11 -5.05 -11.66
CA LEU A 128 9.02 -4.15 -12.37
C LEU A 128 9.79 -4.84 -13.50
N GLY A 129 9.71 -6.16 -13.61
CA GLY A 129 10.40 -6.92 -14.65
C GLY A 129 9.89 -6.64 -16.07
N GLU A 130 10.77 -6.80 -17.05
CA GLU A 130 10.45 -6.56 -18.48
C GLU A 130 9.40 -7.53 -19.04
N GLU A 131 9.25 -8.72 -18.43
CA GLU A 131 8.31 -9.77 -18.84
C GLU A 131 6.97 -9.73 -18.07
N PHE A 132 6.59 -8.57 -17.53
CA PHE A 132 5.36 -8.45 -16.75
C PHE A 132 4.09 -8.73 -17.58
N SER A 133 3.34 -9.75 -17.18
CA SER A 133 1.99 -10.04 -17.68
C SER A 133 0.94 -9.76 -16.59
N PRO A 134 0.00 -8.81 -16.81
CA PRO A 134 -1.07 -8.55 -15.86
C PRO A 134 -1.87 -9.80 -15.53
N HIS A 135 -2.08 -10.71 -16.48
CA HIS A 135 -2.83 -11.93 -16.26
C HIS A 135 -2.08 -12.94 -15.37
N ALA A 136 -0.79 -13.14 -15.61
CA ALA A 136 0.01 -14.04 -14.78
C ALA A 136 0.17 -13.48 -13.36
N PHE A 137 0.40 -12.17 -13.25
CA PHE A 137 0.46 -11.48 -11.97
C PHE A 137 -0.86 -11.59 -11.19
N ASP A 138 -1.97 -11.42 -11.87
CA ASP A 138 -3.32 -11.57 -11.34
C ASP A 138 -3.57 -12.99 -10.79
N ALA A 139 -3.15 -14.01 -11.52
CA ALA A 139 -3.25 -15.41 -11.10
C ALA A 139 -2.37 -15.69 -9.86
N SER A 140 -1.15 -15.16 -9.82
CA SER A 140 -0.27 -15.28 -8.64
C SER A 140 -0.89 -14.65 -7.40
N LEU A 141 -1.57 -13.49 -7.53
CA LEU A 141 -2.24 -12.84 -6.40
C LEU A 141 -3.43 -13.67 -5.89
N LEU A 142 -4.16 -14.32 -6.80
CA LEU A 142 -5.27 -15.22 -6.43
C LEU A 142 -4.79 -16.50 -5.74
N ALA A 143 -3.55 -16.93 -5.99
CA ALA A 143 -2.96 -18.10 -5.36
C ALA A 143 -2.43 -17.82 -3.93
N LEU A 144 -2.30 -16.54 -3.54
CA LEU A 144 -1.92 -16.18 -2.18
C LEU A 144 -3.01 -16.55 -1.18
N ALA A 145 -2.59 -16.90 0.04
CA ALA A 145 -3.51 -17.01 1.15
C ALA A 145 -4.25 -15.66 1.36
N PRO A 146 -5.55 -15.70 1.71
CA PRO A 146 -6.31 -14.49 1.96
C PRO A 146 -5.70 -13.70 3.12
N ALA A 147 -5.83 -12.38 3.06
CA ALA A 147 -5.37 -11.49 4.12
C ALA A 147 -6.25 -11.67 5.36
N ARG A 148 -5.74 -12.40 6.36
CA ARG A 148 -6.41 -12.57 7.64
C ARG A 148 -5.79 -11.62 8.65
N ALA A 149 -6.62 -10.81 9.29
CA ALA A 149 -6.15 -10.03 10.43
C ALA A 149 -5.76 -10.98 11.56
N GLU A 150 -4.55 -10.81 12.09
CA GLU A 150 -4.11 -11.47 13.32
C GLU A 150 -4.31 -10.51 14.49
N ASP A 151 -4.59 -11.04 15.69
CA ASP A 151 -4.81 -10.23 16.90
C ASP A 151 -3.60 -9.32 17.15
N ASP A 152 -3.76 -8.02 16.94
CA ASP A 152 -2.65 -7.07 17.03
C ASP A 152 -2.48 -6.57 18.46
N VAL A 153 -1.28 -6.79 19.02
CA VAL A 153 -0.93 -6.44 20.41
C VAL A 153 -0.84 -4.92 20.61
N LEU A 154 -0.83 -4.13 19.53
CA LEU A 154 -0.55 -2.69 19.54
C LEU A 154 -1.80 -1.79 19.64
N GLY A 155 -2.97 -2.39 19.84
CA GLY A 155 -4.24 -1.69 19.73
C GLY A 155 -4.59 -1.50 18.25
N GLY A 156 -5.76 -1.98 17.84
CA GLY A 156 -6.13 -1.99 16.44
C GLY A 156 -6.18 -0.60 15.80
N LEU A 157 -6.39 -0.58 14.48
CA LEU A 157 -6.17 0.60 13.64
C LEU A 157 -7.06 1.81 13.95
N SER A 158 -8.12 1.69 14.77
CA SER A 158 -9.04 2.76 15.24
C SER A 158 -9.07 4.06 14.40
N GLY A 159 -9.52 3.96 13.16
CA GLY A 159 -9.66 5.05 12.19
C GLY A 159 -8.35 5.61 11.63
N ARG A 160 -7.29 4.80 11.58
CA ARG A 160 -5.94 5.23 11.17
C ARG A 160 -5.44 4.48 9.95
N ALA A 161 -4.55 5.14 9.23
CA ALA A 161 -3.62 4.56 8.28
C ALA A 161 -2.27 4.38 8.97
N LEU A 162 -1.69 3.19 8.87
CA LEU A 162 -0.34 2.86 9.30
C LEU A 162 0.49 2.46 8.07
N PHE A 163 1.71 2.96 7.99
CA PHE A 163 2.72 2.56 7.01
C PHE A 163 4.00 2.19 7.73
N TRP A 164 4.67 1.10 7.32
CA TRP A 164 5.94 0.69 7.92
C TRP A 164 6.84 -0.09 6.96
N LEU A 165 8.10 -0.25 7.37
CA LEU A 165 9.12 -1.07 6.71
C LEU A 165 9.49 -2.28 7.59
N GLY A 166 10.01 -3.34 6.97
CA GLY A 166 10.67 -4.45 7.69
C GLY A 166 9.72 -5.41 8.45
N ASP A 167 10.32 -6.35 9.18
CA ASP A 167 9.65 -7.50 9.80
C ASP A 167 8.70 -7.16 10.96
N ASP A 168 7.59 -7.90 10.98
CA ASP A 168 6.44 -8.10 11.90
C ASP A 168 6.14 -7.17 13.10
N ARG A 169 7.12 -6.47 13.66
CA ARG A 169 6.89 -5.46 14.68
C ARG A 169 7.03 -4.08 14.04
N PRO A 170 6.09 -3.14 14.24
CA PRO A 170 6.48 -1.75 14.09
C PRO A 170 7.67 -1.59 15.03
N PRO A 171 8.82 -1.18 14.48
CA PRO A 171 10.03 -1.14 15.28
C PRO A 171 9.75 -0.23 16.48
N ALA A 172 10.41 -0.50 17.60
CA ALA A 172 10.46 0.42 18.73
C ALA A 172 11.01 1.81 18.35
N HIS A 173 11.46 1.97 17.10
CA HIS A 173 11.91 3.21 16.49
C HIS A 173 10.79 3.91 15.69
N PRO A 174 10.42 5.15 16.07
CA PRO A 174 9.35 5.92 15.43
C PRO A 174 9.66 6.38 13.98
N SER A 175 10.89 6.22 13.50
CA SER A 175 11.31 6.65 12.14
C SER A 175 10.79 5.76 11.01
N LEU A 176 10.27 4.57 11.33
CA LEU A 176 9.86 3.55 10.36
C LEU A 176 8.34 3.30 10.37
N VAL A 177 7.58 4.14 11.07
CA VAL A 177 6.11 4.03 11.16
C VAL A 177 5.46 5.39 10.94
N VAL A 178 4.65 5.52 9.90
CA VAL A 178 3.83 6.72 9.67
C VAL A 178 2.38 6.39 10.03
N SER A 179 1.83 7.12 11.01
CA SER A 179 0.43 6.98 11.45
C SER A 179 -0.35 8.24 11.17
N ALA A 180 -1.49 8.13 10.48
CA ALA A 180 -2.38 9.26 10.22
C ALA A 180 -3.85 8.90 10.45
N ARG A 181 -4.67 9.85 10.92
CA ARG A 181 -6.14 9.67 11.02
C ARG A 181 -6.87 9.80 9.68
N SER A 182 -6.17 10.31 8.67
CA SER A 182 -6.67 10.48 7.31
C SER A 182 -5.49 10.50 6.34
N LEU A 183 -5.72 10.04 5.12
CA LEU A 183 -4.75 10.10 4.03
C LEU A 183 -4.71 11.53 3.46
N VAL A 184 -3.87 12.39 4.05
CA VAL A 184 -3.57 13.74 3.53
C VAL A 184 -2.30 13.70 2.67
N PRO A 185 -2.12 14.62 1.69
CA PRO A 185 -1.00 14.58 0.74
C PRO A 185 0.37 14.51 1.41
N PHE A 186 0.54 15.26 2.50
CA PHE A 186 1.77 15.29 3.30
C PHE A 186 2.23 13.91 3.78
N VAL A 187 1.31 12.98 4.07
CA VAL A 187 1.66 11.62 4.49
C VAL A 187 2.49 10.93 3.43
N PHE A 188 2.16 11.09 2.14
CA PHE A 188 2.94 10.49 1.05
C PHE A 188 4.35 11.10 0.98
N THR A 189 4.46 12.42 1.13
CA THR A 189 5.76 13.10 1.17
C THR A 189 6.63 12.60 2.31
N GLU A 190 6.05 12.33 3.49
CA GLU A 190 6.76 11.73 4.63
C GLU A 190 7.26 10.32 4.31
N LEU A 191 6.48 9.49 3.59
CA LEU A 191 6.95 8.16 3.14
C LEU A 191 8.17 8.26 2.21
N LEU A 192 8.27 9.32 1.42
CA LEU A 192 9.44 9.55 0.57
C LEU A 192 10.67 10.02 1.37
N LEU A 193 10.44 10.81 2.42
CA LEU A 193 11.48 11.44 3.23
C LEU A 193 11.96 10.59 4.42
N ALA A 194 11.22 9.55 4.79
CA ALA A 194 11.59 8.70 5.91
C ALA A 194 13.00 8.13 5.70
N ASP A 195 13.90 8.41 6.64
CA ASP A 195 15.29 7.99 6.55
C ASP A 195 15.37 6.47 6.74
N VAL A 196 15.60 5.73 5.65
CA VAL A 196 15.80 4.28 5.66
C VAL A 196 17.25 3.94 6.02
N ARG A 197 18.11 4.93 6.27
CA ARG A 197 19.51 4.69 6.63
C ARG A 197 19.60 4.05 8.02
N ASN A 198 19.96 2.76 7.99
CA ASN A 198 20.65 2.07 9.07
C ASN A 198 22.12 1.94 8.67
#